data_AF-A0A7Y7DHK7-F1
#
_entry.id   AF-A0A7Y7DHK7-F1
#
_cell.length_a   1.000
_cell.length_b   1.000
_cell.length_c   1.000
_cell.angle_alpha   90.00
_cell.angle_beta   90.00
_cell.angle_gamma   90.00
#
_symmetry.space_group_name_H-M   'P 1'
#
loop_
_entity.id
_entity.type
_entity.pdbx_description
1 polymer ?
#
loop_
_entity_poly.entity_id
_entity_poly.type
_entity_poly.pdbx_seq_one_letter_code
_entity_poly.pdbx_strand_id
1 'polypeptide(L)'
;MKNLLYKSTYLFICIASILITACSNTDNTYQKDIKTADSLFTLQQFEAAKKYYTKALNLKREEKYPQKQIAKINTAITKIKEDKYLSLLQKADSLYTNKNYSGAKKLYLNASNFKPNEESLKTKIDRIDKLMTDQKRKADKPFHVIVGSYSVESNAVAHQKRLATSNIQSNIKISREGNHLISIKSFKSINKAYNYLDYLENNNDPMYKDKIWIYHFYNN
;
A
#
# COMPACT_ATOMS: atom_id res chain seq x y z
N MET A 1 64.85 52.79 18.36
CA MET A 1 64.54 52.21 17.03
C MET A 1 64.55 50.68 16.99
N LYS A 2 65.45 49.96 17.70
CA LYS A 2 65.50 48.48 17.68
C LYS A 2 64.23 47.75 18.16
N ASN A 3 63.46 48.32 19.10
CA ASN A 3 62.23 47.70 19.63
C ASN A 3 61.01 47.71 18.69
N LEU A 4 60.94 48.65 17.72
CA LEU A 4 59.80 48.71 16.78
C LEU A 4 59.93 47.66 15.66
N LEU A 5 61.17 47.43 15.19
CA LEU A 5 61.48 46.38 14.22
C LEU A 5 61.22 44.99 14.80
N TYR A 6 61.57 44.76 16.07
CA TYR A 6 61.37 43.45 16.73
C TYR A 6 59.89 43.07 16.88
N LYS A 7 59.00 44.04 17.21
CA LYS A 7 57.55 43.81 17.28
C LYS A 7 56.92 43.54 15.90
N SER A 8 57.40 44.20 14.85
CA SER A 8 56.90 44.02 13.48
C SER A 8 57.28 42.64 12.91
N THR A 9 58.52 42.20 13.12
CA THR A 9 58.98 40.87 12.69
C THR A 9 58.30 39.74 13.48
N TYR A 10 58.07 39.89 14.78
CA TYR A 10 57.34 38.89 15.58
C TYR A 10 55.88 38.75 15.15
N LEU A 11 55.21 39.86 14.81
CA LEU A 11 53.83 39.83 14.34
C LEU A 11 53.72 39.09 12.99
N PHE A 12 54.65 39.33 12.06
CA PHE A 12 54.69 38.62 10.77
C PHE A 12 54.98 37.12 10.93
N ILE A 13 55.93 36.75 11.80
CA ILE A 13 56.24 35.34 12.10
C ILE A 13 55.04 34.66 12.77
N CYS A 14 54.36 35.32 13.71
CA CYS A 14 53.15 34.77 14.35
C CYS A 14 52.01 34.55 13.35
N ILE A 15 51.74 35.51 12.46
CA ILE A 15 50.68 35.36 11.44
C ILE A 15 51.01 34.23 10.47
N ALA A 16 52.26 34.15 10.00
CA ALA A 16 52.72 33.04 9.15
C ALA A 16 52.60 31.67 9.87
N SER A 17 52.95 31.60 11.15
CA SER A 17 52.84 30.37 11.96
C SER A 17 51.39 29.91 12.14
N ILE A 18 50.47 30.84 12.41
CA ILE A 18 49.03 30.58 12.56
C ILE A 18 48.44 30.13 11.21
N LEU A 19 48.83 30.77 10.11
CA LEU A 19 48.36 30.44 8.76
C LEU A 19 48.87 29.06 8.30
N ILE A 20 50.14 28.72 8.58
CA ILE A 20 50.73 27.40 8.29
C ILE A 20 50.05 26.30 9.13
N THR A 21 49.77 26.57 10.41
CA THR A 21 49.09 25.62 11.32
C THR A 21 47.62 25.39 10.95
N ALA A 22 46.91 26.43 10.49
CA ALA A 22 45.53 26.29 10.01
C ALA A 22 45.45 25.49 8.70
N CYS A 23 46.42 25.69 7.81
CA CYS A 23 46.55 24.95 6.54
C CYS A 23 46.82 23.45 6.79
N SER A 24 47.76 23.11 7.68
CA SER A 24 48.11 21.70 7.98
C SER A 24 46.98 20.92 8.66
N ASN A 25 46.22 21.56 9.55
CA ASN A 25 45.06 20.92 10.20
C ASN A 25 43.91 20.66 9.21
N THR A 26 43.70 21.57 8.26
CA THR A 26 42.69 21.41 7.20
C THR A 26 43.05 20.23 6.28
N ASP A 27 44.33 20.07 5.94
CA ASP A 27 44.84 18.98 5.12
C ASP A 27 44.72 17.62 5.80
N ASN A 28 45.09 17.52 7.09
CA ASN A 28 44.94 16.29 7.86
C ASN A 28 43.47 15.87 8.01
N THR A 29 42.59 16.83 8.26
CA THR A 29 41.14 16.57 8.38
C THR A 29 40.55 16.14 7.04
N TYR A 30 40.93 16.81 5.95
CA TYR A 30 40.55 16.43 4.59
C TYR A 30 40.95 14.98 4.29
N GLN A 31 42.21 14.60 4.51
CA GLN A 31 42.68 13.24 4.23
C GLN A 31 41.96 12.18 5.09
N LYS A 32 41.68 12.50 6.36
CA LYS A 32 40.91 11.62 7.25
C LYS A 32 39.48 11.42 6.74
N ASP A 33 38.81 12.50 6.33
CA ASP A 33 37.45 12.44 5.79
C ASP A 33 37.42 11.67 4.46
N ILE A 34 38.40 11.88 3.57
CA ILE A 34 38.56 11.11 2.33
C ILE A 34 38.73 9.61 2.63
N LYS A 35 39.69 9.24 3.48
CA LYS A 35 39.94 7.82 3.83
C LYS A 35 38.70 7.15 4.42
N THR A 36 37.95 7.88 5.25
CA THR A 36 36.69 7.39 5.84
C THR A 36 35.62 7.23 4.77
N ALA A 37 35.47 8.22 3.87
CA ALA A 37 34.50 8.18 2.78
C ALA A 37 34.79 7.04 1.79
N ASP A 38 36.05 6.84 1.42
CA ASP A 38 36.49 5.76 0.53
C ASP A 38 36.16 4.38 1.13
N SER A 39 36.44 4.19 2.42
CA SER A 39 36.11 2.96 3.14
C SER A 39 34.59 2.70 3.20
N LEU A 40 33.80 3.73 3.47
CA LEU A 40 32.33 3.60 3.45
C LEU A 40 31.79 3.33 2.05
N PHE A 41 32.45 3.88 1.02
CA PHE A 41 32.08 3.67 -0.38
C PHE A 41 32.33 2.22 -0.82
N THR A 42 33.48 1.63 -0.45
CA THR A 42 33.77 0.21 -0.74
C THR A 42 32.81 -0.73 -0.01
N LEU A 43 32.38 -0.36 1.20
CA LEU A 43 31.33 -1.05 1.96
C LEU A 43 29.90 -0.77 1.45
N GLN A 44 29.75 -0.04 0.34
CA GLN A 44 28.46 0.35 -0.27
C GLN A 44 27.53 1.14 0.67
N GLN A 45 28.09 1.75 1.72
CA GLN A 45 27.36 2.63 2.64
C GLN A 45 27.26 4.04 2.04
N PHE A 46 26.56 4.13 0.90
CA PHE A 46 26.59 5.30 0.00
C PHE A 46 26.22 6.63 0.67
N GLU A 47 25.16 6.68 1.48
CA GLU A 47 24.76 7.91 2.16
C GLU A 47 25.78 8.37 3.21
N ALA A 48 26.38 7.41 3.93
CA ALA A 48 27.44 7.71 4.89
C ALA A 48 28.72 8.18 4.17
N ALA A 49 29.12 7.50 3.09
CA ALA A 49 30.24 7.90 2.25
C ALA A 49 30.05 9.32 1.70
N LYS A 50 28.86 9.62 1.15
CA LYS A 50 28.49 10.94 0.63
C LYS A 50 28.66 12.02 1.69
N LYS A 51 28.20 11.77 2.93
CA LYS A 51 28.35 12.70 4.06
C LYS A 51 29.83 13.06 4.29
N TYR A 52 30.74 12.10 4.27
CA TYR A 52 32.17 12.35 4.48
C TYR A 52 32.85 13.01 3.27
N TYR A 53 32.51 12.62 2.04
CA TYR A 53 32.99 13.35 0.86
C TYR A 53 32.51 14.80 0.84
N THR A 54 31.27 15.07 1.27
CA THR A 54 30.76 16.44 1.38
C THR A 54 31.51 17.23 2.45
N LYS A 55 31.88 16.62 3.58
CA LYS A 55 32.75 17.26 4.57
C LYS A 55 34.11 17.62 3.99
N ALA A 56 34.77 16.67 3.31
CA ALA A 56 36.04 16.89 2.64
C ALA A 56 35.94 18.01 1.59
N LEU A 57 34.87 18.02 0.79
CA LEU A 57 34.61 19.06 -0.20
C LEU A 57 34.36 20.44 0.44
N ASN A 58 33.71 20.49 1.60
CA ASN A 58 33.50 21.75 2.32
C ASN A 58 34.81 22.34 2.86
N LEU A 59 35.80 21.50 3.18
CA LEU A 59 37.14 21.92 3.56
C LEU A 59 37.95 22.42 2.36
N LYS A 60 37.83 21.74 1.22
CA LYS A 60 38.54 22.08 -0.03
C LYS A 60 37.60 22.03 -1.23
N ARG A 61 36.94 23.14 -1.52
CA ARG A 61 35.84 23.20 -2.52
C ARG A 61 36.28 22.95 -3.96
N GLU A 62 37.54 23.21 -4.28
CA GLU A 62 38.11 23.04 -5.63
C GLU A 62 38.58 21.61 -5.92
N GLU A 63 38.59 20.73 -4.91
CA GLU A 63 39.05 19.36 -5.07
C GLU A 63 38.10 18.53 -5.93
N LYS A 64 38.62 18.06 -7.07
CA LYS A 64 37.84 17.27 -8.05
C LYS A 64 37.50 15.88 -7.56
N TYR A 65 38.31 15.30 -6.67
CA TYR A 65 38.15 13.93 -6.20
C TYR A 65 36.81 13.71 -5.44
N PRO A 66 36.55 14.41 -4.30
CA PRO A 66 35.28 14.25 -3.58
C PRO A 66 34.06 14.62 -4.44
N GLN A 67 34.17 15.60 -5.35
CA GLN A 67 33.10 15.94 -6.30
C GLN A 67 32.74 14.74 -7.19
N LYS A 68 33.75 14.11 -7.82
CA LYS A 68 33.55 12.93 -8.68
C LYS A 68 32.95 11.76 -7.90
N GLN A 69 33.37 11.54 -6.66
CA GLN A 69 32.85 10.44 -5.84
C GLN A 69 31.39 10.68 -5.41
N ILE A 70 31.03 11.91 -5.03
CA ILE A 70 29.63 12.28 -4.75
C ILE A 70 28.75 12.06 -5.98
N ALA A 71 29.22 12.42 -7.18
CA ALA A 71 28.48 12.18 -8.42
C ALA A 71 28.23 10.68 -8.66
N LYS A 72 29.27 9.83 -8.52
CA LYS A 72 29.15 8.37 -8.61
C LYS A 72 28.16 7.80 -7.59
N ILE A 73 28.22 8.28 -6.34
CA ILE A 73 27.29 7.88 -5.29
C ILE A 73 25.85 8.25 -5.65
N ASN A 74 25.61 9.46 -6.13
CA ASN A 74 24.27 9.89 -6.53
C ASN A 74 23.71 8.99 -7.65
N THR A 75 24.53 8.64 -8.65
CA THR A 75 24.14 7.69 -9.69
C THR A 75 23.79 6.32 -9.12
N ALA A 76 24.62 5.78 -8.21
CA ALA A 76 24.38 4.49 -7.57
C ALA A 76 23.07 4.49 -6.75
N ILE A 77 22.83 5.53 -5.94
CA ILE A 77 21.60 5.66 -5.15
C ILE A 77 20.36 5.72 -6.05
N THR A 78 20.41 6.51 -7.13
CA THR A 78 19.30 6.60 -8.09
C THR A 78 19.04 5.25 -8.73
N LYS A 79 20.08 4.51 -9.14
CA LYS A 79 19.93 3.17 -9.73
C LYS A 79 19.31 2.18 -8.74
N ILE A 80 19.77 2.16 -7.49
CA ILE A 80 19.21 1.30 -6.42
C ILE A 80 17.72 1.62 -6.18
N LYS A 81 17.34 2.90 -6.16
CA LYS A 81 15.95 3.33 -6.01
C LYS A 81 15.10 2.84 -7.19
N GLU A 82 15.59 2.98 -8.41
CA GLU A 82 14.89 2.51 -9.61
C GLU A 82 14.76 0.99 -9.64
N ASP A 83 15.82 0.25 -9.32
CA ASP A 83 15.78 -1.22 -9.29
C ASP A 83 14.82 -1.75 -8.21
N LYS A 84 14.80 -1.09 -7.04
CA LYS A 84 13.84 -1.40 -5.99
C LYS A 84 12.41 -1.11 -6.42
N TYR A 85 12.18 0.01 -7.11
CA TYR A 85 10.89 0.36 -7.69
C TYR A 85 10.40 -0.70 -8.68
N LEU A 86 11.23 -1.07 -9.66
CA LEU A 86 10.91 -2.08 -10.66
C LEU A 86 10.64 -3.46 -10.03
N SER A 87 11.43 -3.85 -9.02
CA SER A 87 11.22 -5.11 -8.28
C SER A 87 9.88 -5.14 -7.56
N LEU A 88 9.45 -4.01 -6.96
CA LEU A 88 8.15 -3.90 -6.32
C LEU A 88 7.02 -4.06 -7.34
N LEU A 89 7.14 -3.42 -8.51
CA LEU A 89 6.15 -3.56 -9.58
C LEU A 89 6.03 -5.00 -10.06
N GLN A 90 7.15 -5.67 -10.37
CA GLN A 90 7.15 -7.05 -10.84
C GLN A 90 6.47 -8.00 -9.83
N LYS A 91 6.76 -7.83 -8.53
CA LYS A 91 6.13 -8.61 -7.47
C LYS A 91 4.64 -8.27 -7.33
N ALA A 92 4.26 -7.01 -7.46
CA ALA A 92 2.87 -6.57 -7.42
C ALA A 92 2.06 -7.13 -8.60
N ASP A 93 2.59 -7.08 -9.82
CA ASP A 93 1.98 -7.63 -11.03
C ASP A 93 1.83 -9.16 -10.92
N SER A 94 2.82 -9.86 -10.34
CA SER A 94 2.73 -11.30 -10.06
C SER A 94 1.62 -11.63 -9.07
N LEU A 95 1.55 -10.93 -7.94
CA LEU A 95 0.46 -11.11 -6.95
C LEU A 95 -0.91 -10.78 -7.54
N TYR A 96 -0.99 -9.73 -8.36
CA TYR A 96 -2.22 -9.33 -9.04
C TYR A 96 -2.70 -10.43 -10.00
N THR A 97 -1.80 -11.01 -10.80
CA THR A 97 -2.10 -12.12 -11.72
C THR A 97 -2.59 -13.36 -10.96
N ASN A 98 -1.98 -13.63 -9.80
CA ASN A 98 -2.39 -14.69 -8.89
C ASN A 98 -3.65 -14.37 -8.06
N LYS A 99 -4.34 -13.26 -8.37
CA LYS A 99 -5.55 -12.78 -7.67
C LYS A 99 -5.35 -12.50 -6.18
N ASN A 100 -4.11 -12.41 -5.71
CA ASN A 100 -3.78 -11.94 -4.37
C ASN A 100 -3.80 -10.40 -4.34
N TYR A 101 -5.01 -9.85 -4.42
CA TYR A 101 -5.24 -8.41 -4.55
C TYR A 101 -4.77 -7.61 -3.33
N SER A 102 -4.93 -8.15 -2.11
CA SER A 102 -4.45 -7.49 -0.89
C SER A 102 -2.93 -7.34 -0.89
N GLY A 103 -2.21 -8.41 -1.26
CA GLY A 103 -0.75 -8.38 -1.37
C GLY A 103 -0.28 -7.46 -2.49
N ALA A 104 -0.92 -7.52 -3.67
CA ALA A 104 -0.61 -6.64 -4.79
C ALA A 104 -0.79 -5.16 -4.43
N LYS A 105 -1.91 -4.79 -3.76
CA LYS A 105 -2.18 -3.42 -3.31
C LYS A 105 -1.06 -2.89 -2.41
N LYS A 106 -0.62 -3.67 -1.42
CA LYS A 106 0.47 -3.29 -0.52
C LYS A 106 1.76 -2.97 -1.28
N LEU A 107 2.10 -3.80 -2.27
CA LEU A 107 3.31 -3.59 -3.06
C LEU A 107 3.21 -2.38 -4.00
N TYR A 108 2.04 -2.13 -4.62
CA TYR A 108 1.84 -0.92 -5.40
C TYR A 108 1.92 0.35 -4.56
N LEU A 109 1.31 0.37 -3.37
CA LEU A 109 1.44 1.50 -2.44
C LEU A 109 2.89 1.75 -2.05
N ASN A 110 3.66 0.68 -1.81
CA ASN A 110 5.09 0.80 -1.55
C ASN A 110 5.86 1.35 -2.75
N ALA A 111 5.50 0.96 -3.98
CA ALA A 111 6.10 1.47 -5.20
C ALA A 111 5.76 2.96 -5.43
N SER A 112 4.54 3.39 -5.09
CA SER A 112 4.11 4.80 -5.16
C SER A 112 4.96 5.73 -4.29
N ASN A 113 5.59 5.24 -3.22
CA ASN A 113 6.52 6.05 -2.42
C ASN A 113 7.79 6.47 -3.19
N PHE A 114 8.13 5.78 -4.28
CA PHE A 114 9.26 6.15 -5.14
C PHE A 114 8.85 7.14 -6.24
N LYS A 115 7.61 7.02 -6.74
CA LYS A 115 7.04 7.85 -7.82
C LYS A 115 5.57 8.21 -7.48
N PRO A 116 5.33 9.18 -6.58
CA PRO A 116 3.99 9.44 -6.02
C PRO A 116 2.99 10.01 -7.04
N ASN A 117 3.47 10.60 -8.13
CA ASN A 117 2.64 11.26 -9.14
C ASN A 117 2.44 10.40 -10.40
N GLU A 118 2.69 9.09 -10.33
CA GLU A 118 2.52 8.21 -11.48
C GLU A 118 1.06 7.73 -11.59
N GLU A 119 0.30 8.31 -12.52
CA GLU A 119 -1.13 8.01 -12.72
C GLU A 119 -1.40 6.52 -13.01
N SER A 120 -0.44 5.84 -13.64
CA SER A 120 -0.47 4.39 -13.89
C SER A 120 -0.64 3.58 -12.59
N LEU A 121 0.11 3.93 -11.53
CA LEU A 121 0.04 3.21 -10.26
C LEU A 121 -1.28 3.45 -9.53
N LYS A 122 -1.76 4.70 -9.55
CA LYS A 122 -3.07 5.05 -9.00
C LYS A 122 -4.18 4.24 -9.68
N THR A 123 -4.16 4.17 -11.01
CA THR A 123 -5.12 3.37 -11.80
C THR A 123 -5.07 1.88 -11.43
N LYS A 124 -3.87 1.30 -11.23
CA LYS A 124 -3.72 -0.09 -10.79
C LYS A 124 -4.32 -0.32 -9.40
N ILE A 125 -4.09 0.58 -8.46
CA ILE A 125 -4.63 0.50 -7.09
C ILE A 125 -6.16 0.62 -7.09
N ASP A 126 -6.71 1.59 -7.83
CA ASP A 126 -8.16 1.80 -7.94
C ASP A 126 -8.86 0.57 -8.54
N ARG A 127 -8.24 -0.06 -9.54
CA ARG A 127 -8.73 -1.30 -10.13
C ARG A 127 -8.74 -2.44 -9.12
N ILE A 128 -7.70 -2.57 -8.31
CA ILE A 128 -7.64 -3.56 -7.23
C ILE A 128 -8.75 -3.33 -6.21
N ASP A 129 -9.00 -2.08 -5.81
CA ASP A 129 -10.05 -1.75 -4.85
C ASP A 129 -11.44 -2.11 -5.35
N LYS A 130 -11.72 -1.89 -6.64
CA LYS A 130 -12.95 -2.36 -7.29
C LYS A 130 -13.04 -3.88 -7.24
N LEU A 131 -11.98 -4.60 -7.59
CA LEU A 131 -11.95 -6.08 -7.58
C LEU A 131 -12.15 -6.66 -6.18
N MET A 132 -11.51 -6.09 -5.16
CA MET A 132 -11.67 -6.51 -3.77
C MET A 132 -13.08 -6.24 -3.24
N THR A 133 -13.65 -5.07 -3.58
CA THR A 133 -15.04 -4.74 -3.24
C THR A 133 -16.01 -5.71 -3.90
N ASP A 134 -15.79 -6.04 -5.17
CA ASP A 134 -16.59 -7.02 -5.89
C ASP A 134 -16.48 -8.43 -5.31
N GLN A 135 -15.27 -8.88 -4.94
CA GLN A 135 -15.08 -10.16 -4.26
C GLN A 135 -15.82 -10.19 -2.93
N LYS A 136 -15.70 -9.13 -2.13
CA LYS A 136 -16.41 -9.02 -0.86
C LYS A 136 -17.93 -9.03 -1.06
N ARG A 137 -18.44 -8.26 -2.03
CA ARG A 137 -19.87 -8.23 -2.38
C ARG A 137 -20.38 -9.61 -2.82
N LYS A 138 -19.60 -10.37 -3.59
CA LYS A 138 -19.95 -11.76 -3.97
C LYS A 138 -19.96 -12.69 -2.76
N ALA A 139 -18.98 -12.56 -1.86
CA ALA A 139 -18.89 -13.36 -0.64
C ALA A 139 -19.97 -13.02 0.41
N ASP A 140 -20.39 -11.76 0.49
CA ASP A 140 -21.34 -11.25 1.49
C ASP A 140 -22.82 -11.40 1.07
N LYS A 141 -23.13 -12.06 -0.07
CA LYS A 141 -24.53 -12.24 -0.47
C LYS A 141 -25.27 -13.15 0.53
N PRO A 142 -26.43 -12.74 1.06
CA PRO A 142 -27.14 -13.55 2.03
C PRO A 142 -27.81 -14.77 1.37
N PHE A 143 -28.03 -15.79 2.20
CA PHE A 143 -28.93 -16.92 1.97
C PHE A 143 -30.34 -16.51 2.39
N HIS A 144 -31.28 -16.59 1.48
CA HIS A 144 -32.66 -16.17 1.68
C HIS A 144 -33.54 -17.39 1.89
N VAL A 145 -34.40 -17.33 2.89
CA VAL A 145 -35.43 -18.34 3.09
C VAL A 145 -36.64 -17.93 2.27
N ILE A 146 -36.96 -18.73 1.27
CA ILE A 146 -37.98 -18.48 0.26
C ILE A 146 -39.20 -19.35 0.52
N VAL A 147 -40.38 -18.73 0.49
CA VAL A 147 -41.68 -19.39 0.71
C VAL A 147 -42.59 -19.34 -0.52
N GLY A 148 -42.10 -18.80 -1.64
CA GLY A 148 -42.86 -18.72 -2.88
C GLY A 148 -42.03 -18.22 -4.04
N SER A 149 -42.39 -18.67 -5.24
CA SER A 149 -41.78 -18.26 -6.52
C SER A 149 -42.88 -18.09 -7.55
N TYR A 150 -42.94 -16.91 -8.17
CA TYR A 150 -44.00 -16.55 -9.11
C TYR A 150 -43.43 -15.95 -10.38
N SER A 151 -43.91 -16.39 -11.54
CA SER A 151 -43.54 -15.77 -12.83
C SER A 151 -44.21 -14.40 -13.06
N VAL A 152 -45.25 -14.08 -12.28
CA VAL A 152 -46.02 -12.82 -12.40
C VAL A 152 -45.93 -12.04 -11.07
N GLU A 153 -45.54 -10.77 -11.15
CA GLU A 153 -45.36 -9.90 -9.99
C GLU A 153 -46.60 -9.79 -9.10
N SER A 154 -47.78 -9.63 -9.70
CA SER A 154 -49.04 -9.46 -8.96
C SER A 154 -49.34 -10.65 -8.04
N ASN A 155 -48.96 -11.88 -8.44
CA ASN A 155 -49.12 -13.08 -7.63
C ASN A 155 -48.18 -13.06 -6.41
N ALA A 156 -46.93 -12.60 -6.61
CA ALA A 156 -45.98 -12.41 -5.52
C ALA A 156 -46.46 -11.34 -4.54
N VAL A 157 -46.96 -10.21 -5.05
CA VAL A 157 -47.53 -9.12 -4.21
C VAL A 157 -48.74 -9.62 -3.43
N ALA A 158 -49.62 -10.42 -4.03
CA ALA A 158 -50.74 -11.02 -3.32
C ALA A 158 -50.28 -11.94 -2.18
N HIS A 159 -49.25 -12.76 -2.40
CA HIS A 159 -48.66 -13.59 -1.34
C HIS A 159 -48.03 -12.73 -0.23
N GLN A 160 -47.23 -11.71 -0.59
CA GLN A 160 -46.64 -10.79 0.39
C GLN A 160 -47.70 -10.13 1.28
N LYS A 161 -48.83 -9.70 0.69
CA LYS A 161 -49.96 -9.13 1.44
C LYS A 161 -50.57 -10.14 2.42
N ARG A 162 -50.76 -11.40 2.00
CA ARG A 162 -51.25 -12.46 2.91
C ARG A 162 -50.30 -12.68 4.09
N LEU A 163 -48.99 -12.74 3.83
CA LEU A 163 -48.00 -12.86 4.91
C LEU A 163 -48.07 -11.68 5.90
N ALA A 164 -48.27 -10.47 5.39
CA ALA A 164 -48.43 -9.29 6.23
C ALA A 164 -49.67 -9.36 7.15
N THR A 165 -50.78 -9.97 6.70
CA THR A 165 -51.97 -10.18 7.57
C THR A 165 -51.71 -11.14 8.74
N SER A 166 -50.66 -11.97 8.63
CA SER A 166 -50.18 -12.86 9.69
C SER A 166 -48.96 -12.30 10.43
N ASN A 167 -48.69 -10.99 10.33
CA ASN A 167 -47.53 -10.31 10.91
C ASN A 167 -46.16 -10.86 10.47
N ILE A 168 -46.09 -11.52 9.31
CA ILE A 168 -44.85 -12.03 8.75
C ILE A 168 -44.26 -10.98 7.81
N GLN A 169 -43.11 -10.43 8.18
CA GLN A 169 -42.34 -9.55 7.30
C GLN A 169 -41.72 -10.36 6.16
N SER A 170 -41.88 -9.86 4.93
CA SER A 170 -41.31 -10.51 3.75
C SER A 170 -40.93 -9.50 2.68
N ASN A 171 -39.98 -9.88 1.83
CA ASN A 171 -39.43 -9.09 0.75
C ASN A 171 -39.55 -9.84 -0.57
N ILE A 172 -39.94 -9.16 -1.63
CA ILE A 172 -39.91 -9.72 -2.98
C ILE A 172 -38.49 -9.54 -3.55
N LYS A 173 -37.93 -10.62 -4.09
CA LYS A 173 -36.64 -10.65 -4.78
C LYS A 173 -36.82 -11.24 -6.18
N ILE A 174 -35.92 -10.97 -7.11
CA ILE A 174 -35.99 -11.51 -8.47
C ILE A 174 -34.89 -12.55 -8.64
N SER A 175 -35.28 -13.78 -8.98
CA SER A 175 -34.38 -14.89 -9.32
C SER A 175 -33.67 -14.65 -10.65
N ARG A 176 -32.66 -15.48 -10.97
CA ARG A 176 -31.96 -15.43 -12.27
C ARG A 176 -32.89 -15.69 -13.45
N GLU A 177 -33.91 -16.52 -13.23
CA GLU A 177 -34.90 -16.91 -14.21
C GLU A 177 -36.02 -15.87 -14.37
N GLY A 178 -35.94 -14.73 -13.65
CA GLY A 178 -36.94 -13.66 -13.68
C GLY A 178 -38.14 -13.88 -12.76
N ASN A 179 -38.22 -15.01 -12.04
CA ASN A 179 -39.30 -15.25 -11.08
C ASN A 179 -39.18 -14.35 -9.85
N HIS A 180 -40.33 -13.89 -9.35
CA HIS A 180 -40.51 -13.13 -8.11
C HIS A 180 -40.56 -14.08 -6.90
N LEU A 181 -39.48 -14.08 -6.11
CA LEU A 181 -39.29 -14.89 -4.92
C LEU A 181 -39.73 -14.16 -3.65
N ILE A 182 -40.47 -14.82 -2.77
CA ILE A 182 -40.88 -14.28 -1.46
C ILE A 182 -39.87 -14.68 -0.40
N SER A 183 -39.00 -13.74 0.00
CA SER A 183 -37.99 -13.92 1.04
C SER A 183 -38.51 -13.45 2.39
N ILE A 184 -38.58 -14.34 3.37
CA ILE A 184 -39.06 -14.01 4.73
C ILE A 184 -37.90 -13.69 5.68
N LYS A 185 -36.71 -14.21 5.39
CA LYS A 185 -35.51 -13.99 6.20
C LYS A 185 -34.24 -14.15 5.39
N SER A 186 -33.14 -13.59 5.88
CA SER A 186 -31.84 -13.59 5.21
C SER A 186 -30.72 -13.83 6.20
N PHE A 187 -29.76 -14.67 5.82
CA PHE A 187 -28.66 -15.09 6.68
C PHE A 187 -27.32 -14.98 5.94
N LYS A 188 -26.25 -14.59 6.63
CA LYS A 188 -24.89 -14.55 6.03
C LYS A 188 -24.27 -15.94 5.81
N SER A 189 -24.88 -16.99 6.36
CA SER A 189 -24.34 -18.36 6.33
C SER A 189 -25.47 -19.34 6.02
N ILE A 190 -25.15 -20.34 5.19
CA ILE A 190 -26.08 -21.39 4.80
C ILE A 190 -26.54 -22.22 6.02
N ASN A 191 -25.64 -22.53 6.96
CA ASN A 191 -25.97 -23.28 8.17
C ASN A 191 -26.99 -22.53 9.03
N LYS A 192 -26.84 -21.21 9.16
CA LYS A 192 -27.82 -20.39 9.90
C LYS A 192 -29.19 -20.38 9.22
N ALA A 193 -29.21 -20.43 7.89
CA ALA A 193 -30.46 -20.52 7.14
C ALA A 193 -31.12 -21.90 7.33
N TYR A 194 -30.36 -22.99 7.27
CA TYR A 194 -30.88 -24.35 7.53
C TYR A 194 -31.38 -24.52 8.96
N ASN A 195 -30.62 -24.09 9.97
CA ASN A 195 -31.09 -24.14 11.35
C ASN A 195 -32.42 -23.39 11.56
N TYR A 196 -32.64 -22.31 10.79
CA TYR A 196 -33.91 -21.60 10.83
C TYR A 196 -35.03 -22.36 10.11
N LEU A 197 -34.74 -23.07 9.01
CA LEU A 197 -35.71 -23.98 8.39
C LEU A 197 -36.12 -25.09 9.37
N ASP A 198 -35.15 -25.74 10.01
CA ASP A 198 -35.40 -26.81 10.98
C ASP A 198 -36.24 -26.29 12.17
N TYR A 199 -35.99 -25.05 12.60
CA TYR A 199 -36.81 -24.39 13.61
C TYR A 199 -38.26 -24.24 13.15
N LEU A 200 -38.51 -23.81 11.90
CA LEU A 200 -39.88 -23.67 11.38
C LEU A 200 -40.59 -25.03 11.30
N GLU A 201 -39.88 -26.08 10.87
CA GLU A 201 -40.39 -27.45 10.79
C GLU A 201 -40.80 -27.99 12.16
N ASN A 202 -39.91 -27.92 13.13
CA ASN A 202 -40.12 -28.49 14.47
C ASN A 202 -41.20 -27.77 15.28
N ASN A 203 -41.53 -26.52 14.95
CA ASN A 203 -42.55 -25.75 15.65
C ASN A 203 -43.93 -25.80 14.97
N ASN A 204 -44.13 -26.67 13.96
CA ASN A 204 -45.37 -26.74 13.17
C ASN A 204 -45.82 -25.34 12.69
N ASP A 205 -44.85 -24.49 12.31
CA ASP A 205 -45.17 -23.15 11.84
C ASP A 205 -46.14 -23.28 10.65
N PRO A 206 -47.28 -22.57 10.65
CA PRO A 206 -48.24 -22.63 9.55
C PRO A 206 -47.61 -22.41 8.17
N MET A 207 -46.48 -21.68 8.12
CA MET A 207 -45.70 -21.43 6.91
C MET A 207 -45.07 -22.69 6.30
N TYR A 208 -44.78 -23.73 7.09
CA TYR A 208 -44.17 -24.98 6.62
C TYR A 208 -45.12 -25.82 5.75
N LYS A 209 -46.42 -25.50 5.75
CA LYS A 209 -47.38 -26.13 4.82
C LYS A 209 -47.10 -25.78 3.35
N ASP A 210 -46.36 -24.70 3.10
CA ASP A 210 -45.89 -24.30 1.78
C ASP A 210 -44.48 -24.83 1.50
N LYS A 211 -44.12 -25.02 0.22
CA LYS A 211 -42.75 -25.40 -0.15
C LYS A 211 -41.77 -24.27 0.24
N ILE A 212 -40.94 -24.49 1.26
CA ILE A 212 -39.87 -23.57 1.68
C ILE A 212 -38.51 -24.07 1.18
N TRP A 213 -37.65 -23.18 0.71
CA TRP A 213 -36.26 -23.52 0.36
C TRP A 213 -35.31 -22.35 0.62
N ILE A 214 -34.01 -22.63 0.61
CA ILE A 214 -32.97 -21.59 0.68
C ILE A 214 -32.55 -21.20 -0.73
N TYR A 215 -32.54 -19.91 -1.01
CA TYR A 215 -32.04 -19.34 -2.26
C TYR A 215 -30.83 -18.45 -2.00
N HIS A 216 -29.78 -18.64 -2.77
CA HIS A 216 -28.60 -17.78 -2.76
C HIS A 216 -28.45 -17.12 -4.13
N PHE A 217 -28.45 -15.79 -4.16
CA PHE A 217 -28.38 -15.02 -5.41
C PHE A 217 -26.96 -15.07 -6.01
N TYR A 218 -26.56 -16.17 -6.63
CA TYR A 218 -25.29 -16.22 -7.36
C TYR A 218 -25.30 -15.21 -8.51
N ASN A 219 -24.17 -14.56 -8.81
CA ASN A 219 -24.06 -13.49 -9.81
C ASN A 219 -24.54 -13.90 -11.21
N ASN A 220 -25.30 -13.03 -11.89
CA ASN A 220 -25.27 -12.90 -13.35
C ASN A 220 -23.86 -12.51 -13.82
#